data_AF-A0A519RTH5-F1
#
_entry.id   AF-A0A519RTH5-F1
#
_cell.length_a   1.000
_cell.length_b   1.000
_cell.length_c   1.000
_cell.angle_alpha   90.00
_cell.angle_beta   90.00
_cell.angle_gamma   90.00
#
_symmetry.space_group_name_H-M   'P 1'
#
loop_
_entity.id
_entity.type
_entity.pdbx_description
1 polymer ?
#
loop_
_entity_poly.entity_id
_entity_poly.type
_entity_poly.pdbx_seq_one_letter_code
_entity_poly.pdbx_strand_id
1 'polypeptide(L)' 'MFATFFFSAIFLLFLDALLALITMYIAYSHGHSRWKWFLLGLVLPFFSIFIALGVAIRDEQRAKAARGGAPAPIPEPGEF' A
#
# COMPACT_ATOMS: atom_id res chain seq x y z
N MET A 1 -5.78 -22.74 -5.95
CA MET A 1 -5.08 -21.71 -5.15
C MET A 1 -4.10 -20.89 -5.99
N PHE A 2 -3.15 -21.49 -6.72
CA PHE A 2 -2.22 -20.71 -7.56
C PHE A 2 -2.91 -19.87 -8.67
N ALA A 3 -3.80 -20.49 -9.45
CA ALA A 3 -4.51 -19.81 -10.54
C ALA A 3 -5.37 -18.64 -10.03
N THR A 4 -6.05 -18.80 -8.89
CA THR A 4 -6.85 -17.73 -8.29
C THR A 4 -5.98 -16.54 -7.90
N PHE A 5 -4.82 -16.75 -7.25
CA PHE A 5 -3.90 -15.65 -6.94
C PHE A 5 -3.37 -14.96 -8.19
N PHE A 6 -3.04 -15.73 -9.24
CA PHE A 6 -2.56 -15.20 -10.50
C PHE A 6 -3.61 -14.31 -11.19
N PHE A 7 -4.84 -14.80 -11.34
CA PHE A 7 -5.92 -14.03 -11.93
C PHE A 7 -6.30 -12.81 -11.09
N SER A 8 -6.29 -12.93 -9.75
CA SER A 8 -6.51 -11.79 -8.86
C SER A 8 -5.43 -10.73 -9.00
N ALA A 9 -4.16 -11.11 -9.09
CA ALA A 9 -3.06 -10.17 -9.29
C ALA A 9 -3.18 -9.42 -10.63
N ILE A 10 -3.50 -10.14 -11.72
CA ILE A 10 -3.74 -9.51 -13.03
C ILE A 10 -4.92 -8.55 -12.99
N PHE A 11 -6.03 -8.95 -12.35
CA PHE A 11 -7.21 -8.11 -12.22
C PHE A 11 -6.91 -6.82 -11.45
N LEU A 12 -6.16 -6.91 -10.36
CA LEU A 12 -5.72 -5.74 -9.59
C LEU A 12 -4.80 -4.82 -10.40
N LEU A 13 -3.84 -5.37 -11.15
CA LEU A 13 -2.97 -4.59 -12.03
C LEU A 13 -3.77 -3.89 -13.15
N PHE A 14 -4.80 -4.56 -13.68
CA PHE A 14 -5.66 -3.97 -14.69
C PHE A 14 -6.50 -2.81 -14.13
N LEU A 15 -7.09 -2.98 -12.93
CA LEU A 15 -7.79 -1.90 -12.25
C LEU A 15 -6.85 -0.73 -11.94
N ASP A 16 -5.64 -1.00 -11.48
CA ASP A 16 -4.63 0.02 -11.21
C ASP A 16 -4.30 0.85 -12.46
N ALA A 17 -4.06 0.17 -13.59
CA ALA A 17 -3.84 0.83 -14.87
C ALA A 17 -5.03 1.68 -15.31
N LEU A 18 -6.27 1.21 -15.12
CA LEU A 18 -7.48 2.00 -15.41
C LEU A 18 -7.55 3.27 -14.55
N LEU A 19 -7.26 3.18 -13.26
CA LEU A 19 -7.21 4.34 -12.37
C LEU A 19 -6.10 5.31 -12.81
N ALA A 20 -4.92 4.81 -13.14
CA ALA A 20 -3.82 5.63 -13.65
C ALA A 20 -4.19 6.34 -14.97
N LEU A 21 -4.96 5.70 -15.86
CA LEU A 21 -5.48 6.32 -17.07
C LEU A 21 -6.47 7.45 -16.76
N ILE A 22 -7.34 7.29 -15.76
CA ILE A 22 -8.24 8.36 -15.31
C ILE A 22 -7.43 9.54 -14.75
N THR A 23 -6.43 9.27 -13.91
CA THR A 23 -5.52 10.31 -13.38
C THR A 23 -4.79 11.04 -14.51
N MET A 24 -4.29 10.30 -15.50
CA MET A 24 -3.67 10.87 -16.70
C MET A 24 -4.64 11.77 -17.47
N TYR A 25 -5.88 11.31 -17.67
CA TYR A 25 -6.90 12.05 -18.41
C TYR A 25 -7.23 13.39 -17.73
N ILE A 26 -7.43 13.36 -16.41
CA ILE A 26 -7.67 14.57 -15.61
C ILE A 26 -6.48 15.54 -15.70
N ALA A 27 -5.26 15.03 -15.58
CA ALA A 27 -4.09 15.89 -15.67
C ALA A 27 -3.89 16.49 -17.07
N TYR A 28 -4.18 15.70 -18.11
CA TYR A 28 -4.09 16.16 -19.49
C TYR A 28 -5.11 17.25 -19.81
N SER A 29 -6.34 17.14 -19.29
CA SER A 29 -7.37 18.18 -19.48
C SER A 29 -6.99 19.51 -18.83
N HIS A 30 -6.08 19.51 -17.86
CA HIS A 30 -5.54 20.70 -17.19
C HIS A 30 -4.19 21.18 -17.77
N GLY A 31 -3.77 20.66 -18.93
CA GLY A 31 -2.55 21.11 -19.63
C GLY A 31 -1.24 20.52 -19.10
N HIS A 32 -1.29 19.51 -18.22
CA HIS A 32 -0.09 18.85 -17.72
C HIS A 32 0.37 17.68 -18.61
N SER A 33 1.63 17.26 -18.43
CA SER A 33 2.23 16.17 -19.22
C SER A 33 1.59 14.81 -18.90
N ARG A 34 0.99 14.18 -19.93
CA ARG A 34 0.29 12.90 -19.87
C ARG A 34 1.08 11.80 -19.15
N TRP A 35 2.31 11.58 -19.59
CA TRP A 35 3.13 10.46 -19.12
C TRP A 35 3.57 10.58 -17.65
N LYS A 36 3.82 11.80 -17.18
CA LYS A 36 4.23 12.03 -15.78
C LYS A 36 3.12 11.62 -14.81
N TRP A 37 1.88 11.98 -15.13
CA TRP A 37 0.73 11.72 -14.28
C TRP A 37 0.22 10.28 -14.39
N PHE A 38 0.37 9.65 -15.56
CA PHE A 38 0.13 8.21 -15.69
C PHE A 38 1.11 7.39 -14.84
N LEU A 39 2.41 7.66 -14.96
CA LEU A 39 3.42 6.96 -14.17
C LEU A 39 3.26 7.22 -12.67
N LEU A 40 2.86 8.45 -12.30
CA LEU A 40 2.52 8.76 -10.92
C LEU A 40 1.36 7.90 -10.42
N GLY A 41 0.25 7.83 -11.16
CA GLY A 41 -0.92 7.01 -10.80
C GLY A 41 -0.58 5.52 -10.65
N LEU A 42 0.32 5.01 -11.49
CA LEU A 42 0.74 3.61 -11.49
C LEU A 42 1.76 3.28 -10.39
N VAL A 43 2.66 4.19 -10.04
CA VAL A 43 3.73 3.91 -9.06
C VAL A 43 3.30 4.24 -7.62
N LEU A 44 2.42 5.22 -7.44
CA LEU A 44 1.96 5.69 -6.13
C LEU A 44 1.40 4.58 -5.21
N PRO A 45 0.58 3.62 -5.69
CA PRO A 45 0.06 2.54 -4.86
C PRO A 45 1.17 1.65 -4.29
N PHE A 46 2.20 1.35 -5.09
CA PHE A 46 3.36 0.57 -4.63
C PHE A 46 4.15 1.34 -3.58
N PHE A 47 4.37 2.65 -3.80
CA PHE A 47 5.07 3.51 -2.84
C PHE A 47 4.32 3.63 -1.51
N SER A 48 2.99 3.64 -1.54
CA SER A 48 2.12 3.66 -0.36
C SER A 48 2.36 2.46 0.57
N ILE A 49 2.61 1.27 0.01
CA ILE A 49 2.89 0.06 0.81
C ILE A 49 4.17 0.24 1.64
N PHE A 50 5.22 0.80 1.05
CA PHE A 50 6.47 1.07 1.77
C PHE A 50 6.28 2.11 2.89
N ILE A 51 5.46 3.13 2.63
CA ILE A 51 5.11 4.13 3.65
C ILE A 51 4.35 3.45 4.80
N ALA A 52 3.33 2.63 4.49
CA ALA A 52 2.57 1.91 5.50
C ALA A 52 3.46 0.99 6.34
N LEU A 53 4.41 0.29 5.70
CA LEU A 53 5.39 -0.55 6.40
C LEU A 53 6.30 0.29 7.31
N GLY A 54 6.81 1.42 6.83
CA GLY A 54 7.61 2.34 7.64
C GLY A 54 6.85 2.90 8.84
N VAL A 55 5.57 3.23 8.65
CA VAL A 55 4.67 3.66 9.73
C VAL A 55 4.45 2.54 10.73
N ALA A 56 4.17 1.31 10.28
CA ALA A 56 4.01 0.15 11.16
C ALA A 56 5.25 -0.09 12.04
N ILE A 57 6.45 -0.04 11.45
CA ILE A 57 7.71 -0.18 12.19
C ILE A 57 7.88 0.95 13.22
N ARG A 58 7.58 2.20 12.82
CA ARG A 58 7.66 3.35 13.71
C ARG A 58 6.69 3.22 14.88
N ASP A 59 5.49 2.74 14.63
CA ASP A 59 4.47 2.55 15.65
C ASP A 59 4.84 1.41 16.61
N GLU A 60 5.43 0.31 16.12
CA GLU A 60 6.01 -0.73 16.98
C GLU A 60 7.13 -0.19 17.87
N GLN A 61 8.03 0.63 17.32
CA GLN A 61 9.11 1.24 18.09
C GLN A 61 8.57 2.19 19.17
N ARG A 62 7.57 3.00 18.83
CA ARG A 62 6.88 3.86 19.79
C ARG A 62 6.17 3.05 20.88
N ALA A 63 5.51 1.96 20.51
CA ALA A 63 4.88 1.05 21.46
C ALA A 63 5.90 0.38 22.38
N LYS A 64 7.05 -0.07 21.86
CA LYS A 64 8.15 -0.64 22.66
C LYS A 64 8.77 0.40 23.60
N ALA A 65 9.00 1.62 23.13
CA ALA A 65 9.52 2.71 23.95
C ALA A 65 8.52 3.14 25.04
N ALA A 66 7.22 3.19 24.74
CA ALA A 66 6.17 3.44 25.72
C ALA A 66 6.00 2.29 26.73
N ARG A 67 6.32 1.05 26.34
CA ARG A 67 6.33 -0.13 27.23
C ARG A 67 7.53 -0.17 28.18
N GLY A 68 8.58 0.62 27.95
CA GLY A 68 9.57 1.02 28.96
C GLY A 68 10.11 -0.05 29.93
N GLY A 69 10.13 -1.34 29.56
CA GLY A 69 10.58 -2.45 30.42
C GLY A 69 9.53 -3.46 30.90
N ALA A 70 8.26 -3.37 30.50
CA ALA A 70 7.28 -4.43 30.78
C ALA A 70 7.29 -5.51 29.67
N PRO A 71 7.42 -6.82 30.02
CA PRO A 71 7.38 -7.90 29.03
C PRO A 71 6.03 -7.89 28.28
N ALA A 72 6.04 -8.30 27.02
CA ALA A 72 4.80 -8.43 26.24
C ALA A 72 3.82 -9.34 27.00
N PRO A 73 2.52 -8.99 27.08
CA PRO A 73 1.53 -9.87 27.67
C PRO A 73 1.58 -11.21 26.92
N ILE A 74 1.75 -12.29 27.67
CA ILE A 74 1.72 -13.65 27.14
C ILE A 74 0.30 -13.86 26.59
N PRO A 75 0.13 -14.29 25.33
CA PRO A 75 -1.19 -14.64 24.83
C PRO A 75 -1.78 -15.75 25.71
N GLU A 76 -2.95 -15.52 26.29
CA GLU A 76 -3.63 -16.57 27.05
C GLU A 76 -3.99 -17.72 26.10
N PRO A 77 -3.76 -18.98 26.52
CA PRO A 77 -3.97 -20.14 25.66
C PRO A 77 -5.47 -20.31 25.39
N GLY A 78 -5.93 -19.78 24.25
CA GLY A 78 -7.34 -19.77 23.86
C GLY A 78 -7.66 -18.78 22.73
N GLU A 79 -6.81 -17.78 22.51
CA GLU A 79 -6.93 -16.86 21.37
C GLU A 79 -6.13 -17.44 20.17
N PHE A 80 -6.73 -18.40 19.47
CA PHE A 80 -6.30 -18.86 18.14
C PHE A 80 -7.28 -18.35 17.07
#